data_AF-A0A7M3WRW3-F1
#
_entry.id   AF-A0A7M3WRW3-F1
#
_cell.length_a   1.000
_cell.length_b   1.000
_cell.length_c   1.000
_cell.angle_alpha   90.00
_cell.angle_beta   90.00
_cell.angle_gamma   90.00
#
_symmetry.space_group_name_H-M   'P 1'
#
loop_
_entity.id
_entity.type
_entity.pdbx_description
1 polymer ?
#
loop_
_entity_poly.entity_id
_entity_poly.type
_entity_poly.pdbx_seq_one_letter_code
_entity_poly.pdbx_strand_id
1 'polypeptide(L)'
;MLSQRRATSPRAVDAGVRRRALGLTILMLLSLFAGIDLVSEEVSAASDADGDGLTYGLEYLINTSPNDPDSDNDGLPDGWEWKHGLDPLSSSFGDGAVGDPDGDGMSNLQEYTYLMPTGWDIATTPAVLDNGVWWNGTVPTNDWSEEHAMQFNPPACGATGSDGTGSVILCDEDPVGNICTDGFDNDKDGAVDGADSDGDGDADCLSDDDDGDGQIDEDRRGYDTDGDGMPDGWEVSYGLNATSASNDDGPNGDPDNDGLPNLFEYINPSWTTNCGSSPCFRPEPGTPTETITPCDPVSGIGPGGCATLTAEVDGITSTNPTAADSDGDGLNDSYEAFTLLTDPTASDTDGDGLSDGVEVNAAYGNPPQASDPRDNNTDGDAFDDGDEDANGNGIVDAGETDPTRREDAGDFDNDGIQN
;
A
#
# COMPACT_ATOMS: atom_id res chain seq x y z
N MET A 1 59.01 36.68 -72.87
CA MET A 1 59.73 37.48 -71.86
C MET A 1 58.75 38.38 -71.14
N LEU A 2 58.79 38.34 -69.81
CA LEU A 2 58.28 39.31 -68.83
C LEU A 2 56.76 39.55 -68.75
N SER A 3 56.17 38.70 -67.91
CA SER A 3 55.02 38.95 -67.04
C SER A 3 54.99 40.36 -66.45
N GLN A 4 53.94 41.13 -66.73
CA GLN A 4 53.53 42.26 -65.89
C GLN A 4 52.41 41.78 -64.96
N ARG A 5 52.77 41.33 -63.75
CA ARG A 5 51.83 41.23 -62.64
C ARG A 5 51.48 42.64 -62.19
N ARG A 6 50.21 43.01 -62.37
CA ARG A 6 49.61 44.25 -61.91
C ARG A 6 49.58 44.23 -60.38
N ALA A 7 50.44 45.03 -59.74
CA ALA A 7 50.45 45.18 -58.29
C ALA A 7 49.16 45.87 -57.83
N THR A 8 48.35 45.18 -57.04
CA THR A 8 47.22 45.76 -56.31
C THR A 8 47.76 46.64 -55.18
N SER A 9 47.18 47.83 -55.03
CA SER A 9 47.62 48.82 -54.04
C SER A 9 47.48 48.28 -52.61
N PRO A 10 48.50 48.42 -51.73
CA PRO A 10 48.52 47.84 -50.38
C PRO A 10 47.36 48.30 -49.48
N ARG A 11 46.75 49.47 -49.76
CA ARG A 11 45.56 49.97 -49.05
C ARG A 11 44.29 49.14 -49.29
N ALA A 12 44.16 48.49 -50.45
CA ALA A 12 42.97 47.70 -50.78
C ALA A 12 43.01 46.29 -50.14
N VAL A 13 44.21 45.73 -49.99
CA VAL A 13 44.43 44.43 -49.33
C VAL A 13 44.12 44.53 -47.83
N ASP A 14 44.57 45.62 -47.19
CA ASP A 14 44.35 45.88 -45.76
C ASP A 14 42.85 46.10 -45.44
N ALA A 15 42.11 46.79 -46.33
CA ALA A 15 40.66 46.96 -46.18
C ALA A 15 39.87 45.66 -46.32
N GLY A 16 40.30 44.74 -47.20
CA GLY A 16 39.67 43.43 -47.37
C GLY A 16 39.92 42.48 -46.19
N VAL A 17 41.13 42.50 -45.64
CA VAL A 17 41.50 41.74 -44.43
C VAL A 17 40.74 42.27 -43.21
N ARG A 18 40.64 43.59 -43.03
CA ARG A 18 39.87 44.20 -41.94
C ARG A 18 38.38 43.87 -42.02
N ARG A 19 37.75 43.90 -43.20
CA ARG A 19 36.33 43.52 -43.36
C ARG A 19 36.08 42.05 -43.03
N ARG A 20 37.00 41.16 -43.39
CA ARG A 20 36.91 39.73 -43.06
C ARG A 20 37.14 39.47 -41.58
N ALA A 21 38.11 40.16 -40.95
CA ALA A 21 38.34 40.09 -39.52
C ALA A 21 37.13 40.61 -38.73
N LEU A 22 36.53 41.74 -39.17
CA LEU A 22 35.32 42.29 -38.55
C LEU A 22 34.12 41.35 -38.70
N GLY A 23 33.97 40.72 -39.87
CA GLY A 23 32.94 39.71 -40.11
C GLY A 23 33.13 38.47 -39.23
N LEU A 24 34.37 37.99 -39.05
CA LEU A 24 34.68 36.86 -38.17
C LEU A 24 34.41 37.20 -36.71
N THR A 25 34.77 38.40 -36.24
CA THR A 25 34.49 38.84 -34.86
C THR A 25 33.00 39.04 -34.61
N ILE A 26 32.23 39.51 -35.60
CA ILE A 26 30.77 39.61 -35.48
C ILE A 26 30.15 38.21 -35.42
N LEU A 27 30.62 37.28 -36.25
CA LEU A 27 30.17 35.88 -36.22
C LEU A 27 30.48 35.23 -34.86
N MET A 28 31.68 35.44 -34.32
CA MET A 28 32.08 34.95 -33.00
C MET A 28 31.25 35.57 -31.86
N LEU A 29 30.90 36.86 -31.96
CA LEU A 29 30.01 37.50 -31.00
C LEU A 29 28.58 36.96 -31.09
N LEU A 30 28.05 36.77 -32.31
CA LEU A 30 26.73 36.19 -32.51
C LEU A 30 26.64 34.75 -31.99
N SER A 31 27.70 33.93 -32.17
CA SER A 31 27.76 32.59 -31.58
C SER A 31 27.84 32.62 -30.05
N LEU A 32 28.49 33.63 -29.46
CA LEU A 32 28.51 33.80 -28.00
C LEU A 32 27.15 34.21 -27.46
N PHE A 33 26.43 35.13 -28.12
CA PHE A 33 25.06 35.49 -27.72
C PHE A 33 24.09 34.32 -27.84
N ALA A 34 24.13 33.57 -28.97
CA ALA A 34 23.32 32.37 -29.12
C ALA A 34 23.66 31.29 -28.08
N GLY A 35 24.92 31.17 -27.68
CA GLY A 35 25.33 30.27 -26.60
C GLY A 35 24.84 30.70 -25.21
N ILE A 36 24.78 32.01 -24.93
CA ILE A 36 24.24 32.54 -23.67
C ILE A 36 22.72 32.33 -23.59
N ASP A 37 21.99 32.58 -24.69
CA ASP A 37 20.55 32.37 -24.77
C ASP A 37 20.20 30.87 -24.63
N LEU A 38 21.03 29.97 -25.16
CA LEU A 38 20.83 28.54 -24.97
C LEU A 38 21.03 28.12 -23.51
N VAL A 39 22.07 28.65 -22.85
CA VAL A 39 22.34 28.38 -21.43
C VAL A 39 21.29 28.99 -20.52
N SER A 40 20.70 30.16 -20.84
CA SER A 40 19.60 30.71 -20.03
C SER A 40 18.35 29.86 -20.08
N GLU A 41 18.05 29.28 -21.25
CA GLU A 41 16.87 28.45 -21.44
C GLU A 41 17.06 27.07 -20.78
N GLU A 42 18.27 26.50 -20.83
CA GLU A 42 18.62 25.29 -20.06
C GLU A 42 18.52 25.52 -18.55
N VAL A 43 18.98 26.67 -18.04
CA VAL A 43 18.88 27.02 -16.61
C VAL A 43 17.43 27.24 -16.18
N SER A 44 16.61 27.86 -17.05
CA SER A 44 15.19 28.05 -16.78
C SER A 44 14.41 26.75 -16.89
N ALA A 45 14.80 25.82 -17.76
CA ALA A 45 14.15 24.52 -17.88
C ALA A 45 14.47 23.60 -16.70
N ALA A 46 15.60 23.82 -16.02
CA ALA A 46 16.01 23.06 -14.83
C ALA A 46 15.61 23.71 -13.50
N SER A 47 14.92 24.85 -13.52
CA SER A 47 14.38 25.46 -12.31
C SER A 47 13.00 24.90 -12.00
N ASP A 48 12.68 24.86 -10.71
CA ASP A 48 11.37 24.54 -10.12
C ASP A 48 10.92 25.82 -9.38
N ALA A 49 9.78 26.41 -9.76
CA ALA A 49 9.37 27.73 -9.27
C ALA A 49 8.41 27.69 -8.09
N ASP A 50 7.51 26.73 -8.08
CA ASP A 50 6.50 26.50 -7.05
C ASP A 50 6.92 25.40 -6.07
N GLY A 51 8.05 24.73 -6.28
CA GLY A 51 8.62 23.79 -5.31
C GLY A 51 7.90 22.45 -5.27
N ASP A 52 7.11 22.12 -6.29
CA ASP A 52 6.39 20.87 -6.39
C ASP A 52 7.28 19.69 -6.84
N GLY A 53 8.56 19.94 -7.10
CA GLY A 53 9.52 18.92 -7.53
C GLY A 53 9.55 18.70 -9.04
N LEU A 54 8.68 19.35 -9.81
CA LEU A 54 8.75 19.37 -11.26
C LEU A 54 9.60 20.55 -11.74
N THR A 55 10.40 20.29 -12.77
CA THR A 55 11.15 21.37 -13.42
C THR A 55 10.30 21.99 -14.52
N TYR A 56 10.48 23.29 -14.77
CA TYR A 56 9.82 24.03 -15.86
C TYR A 56 9.81 23.30 -17.20
N GLY A 57 10.92 22.63 -17.54
CA GLY A 57 11.05 21.89 -18.79
C GLY A 57 10.12 20.68 -18.83
N LEU A 58 9.92 20.02 -17.70
CA LEU A 58 9.06 18.88 -17.52
C LEU A 58 7.58 19.29 -17.41
N GLU A 59 7.27 20.34 -16.67
CA GLU A 59 5.90 20.87 -16.56
C GLU A 59 5.36 21.33 -17.91
N TYR A 60 6.19 22.01 -18.71
CA TYR A 60 5.84 22.35 -20.09
C TYR A 60 5.52 21.10 -20.93
N LEU A 61 6.18 19.99 -20.62
CA LEU A 61 6.12 18.75 -21.35
C LEU A 61 4.83 17.99 -21.00
N ILE A 62 4.49 17.88 -19.70
CA ILE A 62 3.27 17.23 -19.20
C ILE A 62 2.05 18.16 -19.13
N ASN A 63 2.21 19.44 -19.50
CA ASN A 63 1.16 20.46 -19.57
C ASN A 63 0.57 20.86 -18.19
N THR A 64 1.38 20.77 -17.14
CA THR A 64 1.12 21.38 -15.82
C THR A 64 1.58 22.84 -15.78
N SER A 65 1.32 23.52 -14.67
CA SER A 65 1.46 24.97 -14.52
C SER A 65 2.73 25.36 -13.75
N PRO A 66 3.76 25.96 -14.38
CA PRO A 66 5.08 26.25 -13.77
C PRO A 66 5.18 27.24 -12.61
N ASN A 67 4.06 27.69 -12.06
CA ASN A 67 4.04 28.59 -10.90
C ASN A 67 2.79 28.30 -10.04
N ASP A 68 2.25 27.10 -10.17
CA ASP A 68 1.07 26.63 -9.47
C ASP A 68 1.28 25.14 -9.17
N PRO A 69 1.60 24.80 -7.91
CA PRO A 69 2.00 23.44 -7.56
C PRO A 69 0.87 22.41 -7.66
N ASP A 70 -0.37 22.83 -7.95
CA ASP A 70 -1.60 22.01 -8.03
C ASP A 70 -2.44 22.53 -9.23
N SER A 71 -2.17 21.96 -10.41
CA SER A 71 -2.68 22.45 -11.69
C SER A 71 -4.19 22.25 -11.86
N ASP A 72 -4.77 21.24 -11.23
CA ASP A 72 -6.19 20.91 -11.34
C ASP A 72 -7.03 21.30 -10.12
N ASN A 73 -6.36 21.78 -9.07
CA ASN A 73 -6.90 22.39 -7.85
C ASN A 73 -7.69 21.41 -6.98
N ASP A 74 -7.21 20.18 -6.84
CA ASP A 74 -7.82 19.17 -5.99
C ASP A 74 -7.14 18.98 -4.62
N GLY A 75 -5.97 19.59 -4.44
CA GLY A 75 -5.18 19.61 -3.22
C GLY A 75 -3.97 18.67 -3.21
N LEU A 76 -3.73 17.92 -4.29
CA LEU A 76 -2.49 17.17 -4.50
C LEU A 76 -1.48 18.02 -5.28
N PRO A 77 -0.18 17.95 -4.98
CA PRO A 77 0.83 18.60 -5.80
C PRO A 77 1.10 17.85 -7.11
N ASP A 78 1.27 18.58 -8.22
CA ASP A 78 1.47 17.98 -9.54
C ASP A 78 2.69 17.04 -9.56
N GLY A 79 3.79 17.46 -8.94
CA GLY A 79 4.98 16.61 -8.84
C GLY A 79 4.81 15.38 -7.97
N TRP A 80 3.96 15.43 -6.94
CA TRP A 80 3.65 14.27 -6.13
C TRP A 80 2.82 13.26 -6.92
N GLU A 81 1.75 13.73 -7.55
CA GLU A 81 0.89 12.92 -8.43
C GLU A 81 1.70 12.27 -9.54
N TRP A 82 2.52 13.07 -10.23
CA TRP A 82 3.36 12.59 -11.31
C TRP A 82 4.40 11.58 -10.86
N LYS A 83 5.01 11.78 -9.68
CA LYS A 83 5.91 10.77 -9.10
C LYS A 83 5.15 9.48 -8.85
N HIS A 84 3.95 9.52 -8.26
CA HIS A 84 3.17 8.33 -7.90
C HIS A 84 2.30 7.76 -9.04
N GLY A 85 2.48 8.22 -10.28
CA GLY A 85 1.81 7.67 -11.46
C GLY A 85 0.34 8.11 -11.64
N LEU A 86 -0.11 9.12 -10.90
CA LEU A 86 -1.41 9.78 -11.06
C LEU A 86 -1.32 10.87 -12.16
N ASP A 87 -2.45 11.25 -12.75
CA ASP A 87 -2.52 12.35 -13.73
C ASP A 87 -2.73 13.73 -13.05
N PRO A 88 -1.71 14.62 -13.02
CA PRO A 88 -1.79 15.96 -12.37
C PRO A 88 -2.82 16.93 -12.95
N LEU A 89 -3.48 16.54 -14.04
CA LEU A 89 -4.52 17.33 -14.70
C LEU A 89 -5.92 16.79 -14.45
N SER A 90 -6.05 15.73 -13.64
CA SER A 90 -7.28 14.97 -13.41
C SER A 90 -7.69 14.85 -11.94
N SER A 91 -8.43 15.85 -11.47
CA SER A 91 -9.09 15.90 -10.16
C SER A 91 -10.21 14.88 -9.90
N SER A 92 -10.27 13.78 -10.64
CA SER A 92 -11.40 12.85 -10.66
C SER A 92 -10.97 11.40 -10.78
N PHE A 93 -11.85 10.49 -10.34
CA PHE A 93 -11.62 9.04 -10.35
C PHE A 93 -10.44 8.64 -9.46
N GLY A 94 -9.55 7.76 -9.94
CA GLY A 94 -8.39 7.31 -9.19
C GLY A 94 -7.29 8.38 -9.09
N ASP A 95 -7.22 9.31 -10.04
CA ASP A 95 -6.17 10.31 -10.07
C ASP A 95 -6.37 11.40 -9.01
N GLY A 96 -7.62 11.81 -8.77
CA GLY A 96 -7.88 12.92 -7.88
C GLY A 96 -7.75 12.61 -6.38
N ALA A 97 -7.68 13.66 -5.56
CA ALA A 97 -7.53 13.66 -4.09
C ALA A 97 -8.43 12.70 -3.28
N VAL A 98 -9.57 12.28 -3.83
CA VAL A 98 -10.54 11.37 -3.19
C VAL A 98 -10.51 9.94 -3.77
N GLY A 99 -9.65 9.71 -4.76
CA GLY A 99 -9.38 8.39 -5.32
C GLY A 99 -8.70 7.49 -4.30
N ASP A 100 -8.85 6.19 -4.50
CA ASP A 100 -8.23 5.09 -3.75
C ASP A 100 -7.83 4.04 -4.81
N PRO A 101 -6.78 4.31 -5.62
CA PRO A 101 -6.36 3.46 -6.74
C PRO A 101 -5.77 2.13 -6.31
N ASP A 102 -5.07 2.13 -5.18
CA ASP A 102 -4.45 0.96 -4.61
C ASP A 102 -5.45 0.10 -3.84
N GLY A 103 -6.49 0.68 -3.24
CA GLY A 103 -7.65 -0.03 -2.68
C GLY A 103 -7.50 -0.40 -1.20
N ASP A 104 -6.62 0.29 -0.48
CA ASP A 104 -6.27 0.04 0.92
C ASP A 104 -7.23 0.74 1.91
N GLY A 105 -8.07 1.65 1.41
CA GLY A 105 -9.03 2.43 2.18
C GLY A 105 -8.53 3.82 2.62
N MET A 106 -7.31 4.20 2.24
CA MET A 106 -6.85 5.58 2.24
C MET A 106 -7.18 6.24 0.90
N SER A 107 -7.27 7.57 0.90
CA SER A 107 -7.38 8.33 -0.35
C SER A 107 -6.07 9.04 -0.62
N ASN A 108 -5.78 9.33 -1.90
CA ASN A 108 -4.55 10.00 -2.33
C ASN A 108 -4.17 11.20 -1.44
N LEU A 109 -5.16 12.02 -1.02
CA LEU A 109 -4.91 13.15 -0.13
C LEU A 109 -4.55 12.75 1.31
N GLN A 110 -5.19 11.72 1.85
CA GLN A 110 -4.84 11.16 3.17
C GLN A 110 -3.42 10.62 3.16
N GLU A 111 -3.03 9.97 2.07
CA GLU A 111 -1.70 9.41 1.88
C GLU A 111 -0.64 10.50 1.72
N TYR A 112 -0.88 11.49 0.84
CA TYR A 112 -0.01 12.65 0.71
C TYR A 112 0.16 13.41 2.03
N THR A 113 -0.89 13.51 2.85
CA THR A 113 -0.81 14.24 4.12
C THR A 113 -0.40 13.36 5.31
N TYR A 114 -0.16 12.06 5.10
CA TYR A 114 0.18 11.13 6.16
C TYR A 114 1.48 11.53 6.86
N LEU A 115 1.43 11.63 8.20
CA LEU A 115 2.51 12.11 9.07
C LEU A 115 3.06 13.52 8.74
N MET A 116 2.38 14.29 7.89
CA MET A 116 2.83 15.63 7.50
C MET A 116 2.85 16.58 8.71
N PRO A 117 3.98 17.25 9.00
CA PRO A 117 4.07 18.20 10.10
C PRO A 117 3.13 19.39 9.92
N THR A 118 2.54 19.87 11.02
CA THR A 118 1.70 21.08 10.98
C THR A 118 2.51 22.29 10.51
N GLY A 119 2.04 22.93 9.44
CA GLY A 119 2.72 24.09 8.85
C GLY A 119 3.92 23.73 7.97
N TRP A 120 3.93 22.50 7.42
CA TRP A 120 4.85 22.12 6.36
C TRP A 120 4.77 23.08 5.17
N ASP A 121 3.57 23.47 4.76
CA ASP A 121 3.34 24.55 3.82
C ASP A 121 2.75 25.80 4.50
N ILE A 122 3.11 27.00 4.02
CA ILE A 122 2.62 28.25 4.57
C ILE A 122 1.42 28.72 3.76
N ALA A 123 0.23 28.68 4.37
CA ALA A 123 -1.03 29.11 3.76
C ALA A 123 -1.09 30.56 3.20
N THR A 124 -0.07 31.40 3.45
CA THR A 124 0.03 32.75 2.87
C THR A 124 0.68 32.79 1.50
N THR A 125 1.30 31.68 1.08
CA THR A 125 2.06 31.50 -0.16
C THR A 125 1.53 30.30 -0.95
N PRO A 126 0.20 30.18 -1.19
CA PRO A 126 -0.41 28.96 -1.74
C PRO A 126 0.01 28.59 -3.17
N ALA A 127 0.76 29.46 -3.85
CA ALA A 127 1.28 29.21 -5.19
C ALA A 127 2.72 28.65 -5.17
N VAL A 128 3.26 28.32 -3.98
CA VAL A 128 4.60 27.76 -3.79
C VAL A 128 4.59 26.88 -2.55
N LEU A 129 5.11 25.65 -2.65
CA LEU A 129 5.39 24.79 -1.52
C LEU A 129 6.69 25.23 -0.82
N ASP A 130 6.56 25.92 0.31
CA ASP A 130 7.68 26.59 0.98
C ASP A 130 8.79 25.64 1.49
N ASN A 131 8.42 24.41 1.85
CA ASN A 131 9.36 23.34 2.24
C ASN A 131 9.45 22.22 1.18
N GLY A 132 8.92 22.46 -0.01
CA GLY A 132 8.78 21.48 -1.08
C GLY A 132 7.68 20.44 -0.80
N VAL A 133 7.54 19.49 -1.72
CA VAL A 133 6.60 18.36 -1.59
C VAL A 133 6.94 17.50 -0.37
N TRP A 134 5.90 17.05 0.31
CA TRP A 134 6.00 16.01 1.33
C TRP A 134 6.04 14.61 0.70
N TRP A 135 7.17 13.92 0.85
CA TRP A 135 7.42 12.61 0.26
C TRP A 135 7.34 11.45 1.25
N ASN A 136 7.07 11.75 2.52
CA ASN A 136 7.13 10.79 3.63
C ASN A 136 5.75 10.23 4.01
N GLY A 137 4.76 10.38 3.11
CA GLY A 137 3.45 9.75 3.22
C GLY A 137 3.48 8.28 2.78
N THR A 138 2.29 7.71 2.61
CA THR A 138 2.07 6.37 2.03
C THR A 138 1.98 6.43 0.50
N VAL A 139 1.74 5.28 -0.15
CA VAL A 139 1.87 5.13 -1.60
C VAL A 139 0.50 4.91 -2.27
N PRO A 140 -0.01 5.84 -3.09
CA PRO A 140 -1.40 5.83 -3.56
C PRO A 140 -1.72 4.87 -4.70
N THR A 141 -0.74 4.12 -5.21
CA THR A 141 -0.89 3.34 -6.43
C THR A 141 -0.23 1.97 -6.32
N ASN A 142 -0.90 0.97 -6.91
CA ASN A 142 -0.36 -0.38 -7.04
C ASN A 142 0.62 -0.48 -8.22
N ASP A 143 1.56 -1.42 -8.12
CA ASP A 143 2.49 -1.81 -9.19
C ASP A 143 3.22 -0.59 -9.80
N TRP A 144 3.55 0.37 -8.92
CA TRP A 144 4.26 1.57 -9.30
C TRP A 144 5.71 1.23 -9.62
N SER A 145 6.13 1.44 -10.87
CA SER A 145 7.54 1.42 -11.26
C SER A 145 8.05 2.84 -11.53
N GLU A 146 9.18 3.20 -10.92
CA GLU A 146 9.82 4.51 -11.08
C GLU A 146 10.17 4.80 -12.54
N GLU A 147 10.36 3.76 -13.34
CA GLU A 147 10.67 3.82 -14.76
C GLU A 147 9.46 4.03 -15.68
N HIS A 148 8.23 3.79 -15.22
CA HIS A 148 7.00 4.24 -15.90
C HIS A 148 6.55 5.62 -15.45
N ALA A 149 6.66 5.89 -14.14
CA ALA A 149 6.69 7.26 -13.65
C ALA A 149 7.92 7.96 -14.25
N MET A 150 7.97 9.28 -14.19
CA MET A 150 9.11 10.03 -14.71
C MET A 150 9.29 10.10 -16.26
N GLN A 151 8.59 9.28 -17.06
CA GLN A 151 8.71 9.28 -18.52
C GLN A 151 7.62 10.06 -19.26
N PHE A 152 8.04 10.92 -20.20
CA PHE A 152 7.12 11.75 -20.99
C PHE A 152 6.28 10.98 -22.01
N ASN A 153 6.74 9.83 -22.50
CA ASN A 153 6.01 9.10 -23.54
C ASN A 153 6.16 7.59 -23.34
N PRO A 154 5.48 7.03 -22.33
CA PRO A 154 5.45 5.59 -22.12
C PRO A 154 4.79 4.95 -23.35
N PRO A 155 5.43 3.97 -24.01
CA PRO A 155 4.73 3.16 -24.99
C PRO A 155 3.60 2.40 -24.29
N ALA A 156 2.39 2.43 -24.86
CA ALA A 156 1.29 1.66 -24.29
C ALA A 156 1.62 0.16 -24.30
N CYS A 157 1.35 -0.52 -23.19
CA CYS A 157 1.18 -1.95 -23.10
C CYS A 157 0.55 -2.53 -24.38
N GLY A 158 1.28 -3.40 -25.08
CA GLY A 158 0.81 -4.02 -26.31
C GLY A 158 1.07 -3.25 -27.61
N ALA A 159 1.77 -2.11 -27.56
CA ALA A 159 2.18 -1.37 -28.75
C ALA A 159 3.26 -2.12 -29.54
N THR A 160 3.39 -1.83 -30.84
CA THR A 160 4.36 -2.54 -31.70
C THR A 160 5.76 -1.96 -31.46
N GLY A 161 6.61 -2.70 -30.73
CA GLY A 161 7.99 -2.31 -30.37
C GLY A 161 8.98 -3.45 -30.56
N SER A 162 10.28 -3.19 -30.30
CA SER A 162 11.36 -4.17 -30.46
C SER A 162 12.20 -4.24 -29.18
N ASP A 163 11.58 -4.78 -28.15
CA ASP A 163 11.98 -4.97 -26.75
C ASP A 163 12.03 -6.48 -26.43
N GLY A 164 12.99 -7.20 -27.01
CA GLY A 164 13.22 -8.60 -26.61
C GLY A 164 12.25 -9.63 -27.19
N THR A 165 12.54 -10.08 -28.43
CA THR A 165 12.00 -11.29 -29.09
C THR A 165 10.56 -11.28 -29.64
N GLY A 166 9.74 -10.26 -29.34
CA GLY A 166 8.34 -10.13 -29.79
C GLY A 166 8.08 -9.09 -30.89
N SER A 167 6.79 -8.89 -31.23
CA SER A 167 6.28 -7.79 -32.10
C SER A 167 5.38 -6.81 -31.31
N VAL A 168 5.35 -6.95 -29.99
CA VAL A 168 4.36 -6.38 -29.06
C VAL A 168 5.12 -6.12 -27.75
N ILE A 169 5.02 -4.89 -27.24
CA ILE A 169 5.58 -4.44 -25.96
C ILE A 169 4.77 -5.09 -24.83
N LEU A 170 5.45 -5.78 -23.91
CA LEU A 170 4.81 -6.37 -22.72
C LEU A 170 4.69 -5.30 -21.61
N CYS A 171 3.83 -5.53 -20.62
CA CYS A 171 3.50 -4.53 -19.59
C CYS A 171 4.47 -4.51 -18.41
N ASP A 172 5.37 -5.48 -18.38
CA ASP A 172 6.27 -5.89 -17.32
C ASP A 172 7.74 -5.78 -17.77
N GLU A 173 8.00 -5.02 -18.84
CA GLU A 173 9.35 -4.82 -19.38
C GLU A 173 9.54 -3.32 -19.70
N ASP A 174 10.57 -2.75 -19.08
CA ASP A 174 10.99 -1.34 -19.08
C ASP A 174 10.89 -0.64 -20.46
N PRO A 175 10.47 0.64 -20.54
CA PRO A 175 10.64 1.48 -21.72
C PRO A 175 11.88 2.37 -21.55
N VAL A 176 12.78 2.68 -22.48
CA VAL A 176 13.04 2.34 -23.89
C VAL A 176 14.57 2.24 -24.02
N GLY A 177 15.12 1.04 -23.91
CA GLY A 177 16.51 0.80 -24.28
C GLY A 177 17.16 -0.29 -23.45
N ASN A 178 17.53 -1.39 -24.11
CA ASN A 178 18.51 -2.34 -23.59
C ASN A 178 19.84 -1.59 -23.35
N ILE A 179 20.07 -1.15 -22.11
CA ILE A 179 21.28 -0.44 -21.67
C ILE A 179 22.53 -1.32 -21.78
N CYS A 180 22.38 -2.64 -21.83
CA CYS A 180 23.52 -3.57 -21.77
C CYS A 180 24.38 -3.62 -23.05
N THR A 181 24.05 -2.89 -24.14
CA THR A 181 24.80 -2.98 -25.41
C THR A 181 24.84 -1.74 -26.31
N ASP A 182 24.34 -0.57 -25.90
CA ASP A 182 24.27 0.58 -26.80
C ASP A 182 25.60 1.35 -26.96
N GLY A 183 26.59 1.07 -26.09
CA GLY A 183 27.92 1.67 -26.13
C GLY A 183 27.92 3.16 -25.76
N PHE A 184 26.92 3.63 -25.00
CA PHE A 184 26.83 4.98 -24.44
C PHE A 184 26.98 4.99 -22.90
N ASP A 185 27.46 6.11 -22.38
CA ASP A 185 27.64 6.43 -20.95
C ASP A 185 26.39 7.20 -20.49
N ASN A 186 25.34 6.46 -20.12
CA ASN A 186 23.98 7.00 -19.97
C ASN A 186 23.77 7.69 -18.61
N ASP A 187 24.55 7.36 -17.58
CA ASP A 187 24.58 8.00 -16.25
C ASP A 187 25.68 9.08 -16.10
N LYS A 188 26.58 9.21 -17.09
CA LYS A 188 27.61 10.26 -17.23
C LYS A 188 28.74 10.18 -16.19
N ASP A 189 29.03 8.99 -15.69
CA ASP A 189 30.11 8.74 -14.74
C ASP A 189 31.50 8.71 -15.42
N GLY A 190 31.53 8.62 -16.76
CA GLY A 190 32.74 8.64 -17.59
C GLY A 190 33.27 7.26 -17.96
N ALA A 191 32.56 6.18 -17.65
CA ALA A 191 32.82 4.82 -18.10
C ALA A 191 31.86 4.41 -19.25
N VAL A 192 32.31 3.47 -20.08
CA VAL A 192 31.46 2.83 -21.10
C VAL A 192 31.38 1.36 -20.70
N ASP A 193 30.19 0.95 -20.25
CA ASP A 193 29.51 -0.38 -20.25
C ASP A 193 30.32 -1.70 -20.26
N GLY A 194 31.61 -1.68 -19.91
CA GLY A 194 32.46 -2.87 -20.03
C GLY A 194 33.66 -2.91 -19.10
N ALA A 195 33.69 -2.09 -18.05
CA ALA A 195 34.80 -2.09 -17.11
C ALA A 195 34.45 -1.60 -15.69
N ASP A 196 33.28 -1.94 -15.15
CA ASP A 196 33.02 -1.75 -13.73
C ASP A 196 33.31 -3.01 -12.90
N SER A 197 33.80 -2.81 -11.68
CA SER A 197 34.35 -3.86 -10.81
C SER A 197 33.76 -3.84 -9.39
N ASP A 198 32.81 -2.96 -9.09
CA ASP A 198 32.16 -2.86 -7.77
C ASP A 198 30.69 -3.33 -7.72
N GLY A 199 30.04 -3.51 -8.88
CA GLY A 199 29.01 -4.54 -9.06
C GLY A 199 27.64 -4.21 -8.48
N ASP A 200 26.92 -3.36 -9.19
CA ASP A 200 25.56 -2.91 -8.88
C ASP A 200 24.68 -2.63 -10.11
N GLY A 201 24.86 -3.30 -11.27
CA GLY A 201 23.86 -3.10 -12.34
C GLY A 201 24.03 -3.72 -13.72
N ASP A 202 24.52 -4.98 -13.87
CA ASP A 202 24.52 -5.62 -15.21
C ASP A 202 24.50 -7.16 -15.28
N ALA A 203 24.19 -7.90 -14.20
CA ALA A 203 24.38 -9.36 -14.19
C ALA A 203 23.12 -10.24 -14.33
N ASP A 204 21.91 -9.72 -14.10
CA ASP A 204 20.70 -10.50 -14.36
C ASP A 204 19.67 -9.62 -15.08
N CYS A 205 19.32 -9.96 -16.32
CA CYS A 205 18.18 -9.35 -17.01
C CYS A 205 16.84 -9.97 -16.56
N LEU A 206 16.83 -10.51 -15.34
CA LEU A 206 15.72 -11.10 -14.60
C LEU A 206 15.81 -10.70 -13.12
N SER A 207 16.71 -9.77 -12.79
CA SER A 207 16.76 -9.13 -11.48
C SER A 207 15.57 -8.19 -11.38
N ASP A 208 14.95 -8.21 -10.22
CA ASP A 208 13.89 -7.32 -9.74
C ASP A 208 14.47 -6.36 -8.68
N ASP A 209 15.79 -6.06 -8.78
CA ASP A 209 16.59 -5.18 -7.92
C ASP A 209 17.15 -3.98 -8.72
N ASP A 210 16.28 -3.34 -9.51
CA ASP A 210 16.62 -2.39 -10.57
C ASP A 210 17.25 -1.06 -10.07
N ASP A 211 17.19 -0.78 -8.77
CA ASP A 211 17.82 0.40 -8.12
C ASP A 211 19.19 0.12 -7.48
N GLY A 212 19.63 -1.14 -7.46
CA GLY A 212 20.94 -1.56 -6.95
C GLY A 212 21.12 -1.49 -5.43
N ASP A 213 20.05 -1.37 -4.64
CA ASP A 213 20.13 -1.35 -3.18
C ASP A 213 20.39 -2.73 -2.54
N GLY A 214 20.24 -3.80 -3.34
CA GLY A 214 20.47 -5.19 -2.99
C GLY A 214 19.28 -5.92 -2.36
N GLN A 215 18.08 -5.35 -2.46
CA GLN A 215 16.80 -5.95 -2.11
C GLN A 215 16.01 -6.33 -3.39
N ILE A 216 15.24 -7.41 -3.29
CA ILE A 216 14.41 -7.96 -4.38
C ILE A 216 12.97 -7.53 -4.03
N ASP A 217 12.60 -6.29 -4.31
CA ASP A 217 11.28 -5.74 -3.96
C ASP A 217 10.90 -4.41 -4.63
N GLU A 218 10.89 -4.33 -5.97
CA GLU A 218 10.33 -3.15 -6.68
C GLU A 218 9.00 -3.43 -7.41
N ASP A 219 8.04 -4.00 -6.68
CA ASP A 219 6.61 -3.74 -6.91
C ASP A 219 6.10 -3.07 -5.64
N ARG A 220 6.23 -1.73 -5.55
CA ARG A 220 5.73 -1.00 -4.38
C ARG A 220 4.22 -1.13 -4.34
N ARG A 221 3.74 -2.10 -3.58
CA ARG A 221 2.34 -2.34 -3.27
C ARG A 221 1.85 -1.11 -2.54
N GLY A 222 1.17 -0.23 -3.25
CA GLY A 222 0.70 1.04 -2.69
C GLY A 222 0.03 0.88 -1.34
N TYR A 223 -0.75 -0.20 -1.25
CA TYR A 223 -1.51 -0.57 -0.07
C TYR A 223 -0.69 -0.98 1.16
N ASP A 224 0.62 -1.22 1.09
CA ASP A 224 1.50 -1.69 2.17
C ASP A 224 2.88 -1.01 2.04
N THR A 225 2.97 0.22 2.54
CA THR A 225 4.11 1.13 2.33
C THR A 225 5.40 0.64 2.99
N ASP A 226 5.31 -0.09 4.10
CA ASP A 226 6.46 -0.61 4.83
C ASP A 226 6.76 -2.10 4.61
N GLY A 227 5.91 -2.77 3.82
CA GLY A 227 6.12 -4.12 3.30
C GLY A 227 5.97 -5.21 4.35
N ASP A 228 5.22 -4.96 5.42
CA ASP A 228 5.12 -5.88 6.56
C ASP A 228 3.97 -6.88 6.45
N GLY A 229 3.12 -6.72 5.42
CA GLY A 229 2.00 -7.58 5.10
C GLY A 229 0.65 -7.11 5.67
N MET A 230 0.61 -5.95 6.32
CA MET A 230 -0.62 -5.27 6.75
C MET A 230 -0.89 -4.06 5.85
N PRO A 231 -2.15 -3.78 5.47
CA PRO A 231 -2.41 -2.60 4.64
C PRO A 231 -2.36 -1.28 5.42
N ASP A 232 -1.82 -0.24 4.78
CA ASP A 232 -1.68 1.09 5.34
C ASP A 232 -3.01 1.63 5.88
N GLY A 233 -4.08 1.55 5.08
CA GLY A 233 -5.42 1.98 5.50
C GLY A 233 -5.98 1.23 6.70
N TRP A 234 -5.66 -0.06 6.86
CA TRP A 234 -6.04 -0.82 8.06
C TRP A 234 -5.26 -0.33 9.28
N GLU A 235 -3.94 -0.23 9.17
CA GLU A 235 -3.06 0.25 10.24
C GLU A 235 -3.45 1.65 10.72
N VAL A 236 -3.64 2.58 9.79
CA VAL A 236 -4.04 3.96 10.08
C VAL A 236 -5.40 4.03 10.74
N SER A 237 -6.34 3.15 10.36
CA SER A 237 -7.67 3.11 10.98
C SER A 237 -7.64 2.71 12.46
N TYR A 238 -6.68 1.87 12.84
CA TYR A 238 -6.46 1.43 14.23
C TYR A 238 -5.37 2.22 14.96
N GLY A 239 -4.74 3.19 14.29
CA GLY A 239 -3.75 4.08 14.89
C GLY A 239 -2.34 3.49 14.98
N LEU A 240 -2.07 2.46 14.20
CA LEU A 240 -0.72 1.95 13.93
C LEU A 240 -0.02 2.84 12.89
N ASN A 241 1.30 2.74 12.81
CA ASN A 241 2.10 3.51 11.87
C ASN A 241 2.46 2.71 10.61
N ALA A 242 1.73 2.96 9.53
CA ALA A 242 1.87 2.38 8.17
C ALA A 242 3.20 2.64 7.45
N THR A 243 4.18 3.24 8.12
CA THR A 243 5.53 3.45 7.58
C THR A 243 6.59 2.78 8.44
N SER A 244 6.17 1.91 9.36
CA SER A 244 6.99 1.31 10.40
C SER A 244 6.59 -0.14 10.70
N ALA A 245 7.26 -1.07 10.00
CA ALA A 245 7.15 -2.52 10.15
C ALA A 245 7.67 -3.11 11.48
N SER A 246 7.69 -2.36 12.59
CA SER A 246 8.43 -2.72 13.80
C SER A 246 7.78 -2.24 15.11
N ASN A 247 8.11 -2.94 16.19
CA ASN A 247 7.55 -2.73 17.54
C ASN A 247 6.05 -3.02 17.57
N ASP A 248 5.27 -2.18 18.25
CA ASP A 248 3.81 -2.31 18.36
C ASP A 248 3.12 -2.04 17.02
N ASP A 249 3.79 -1.37 16.07
CA ASP A 249 3.24 -1.07 14.75
C ASP A 249 3.36 -2.26 13.79
N GLY A 250 4.44 -3.06 13.89
CA GLY A 250 4.69 -4.16 12.96
C GLY A 250 3.79 -5.39 13.14
N PRO A 251 3.96 -6.44 12.32
CA PRO A 251 3.02 -7.56 12.24
C PRO A 251 3.07 -8.49 13.46
N ASN A 252 4.17 -8.41 14.23
CA ASN A 252 4.35 -9.12 15.50
C ASN A 252 4.14 -8.21 16.72
N GLY A 253 3.66 -6.98 16.51
CA GLY A 253 3.23 -6.06 17.54
C GLY A 253 2.02 -6.61 18.29
N ASP A 254 1.87 -6.19 19.55
CA ASP A 254 0.75 -6.54 20.44
C ASP A 254 0.44 -5.31 21.32
N PRO A 255 -0.17 -4.25 20.75
CA PRO A 255 -0.36 -2.96 21.42
C PRO A 255 -1.26 -3.06 22.66
N ASP A 256 -2.25 -3.93 22.65
CA ASP A 256 -3.21 -4.11 23.75
C ASP A 256 -2.81 -5.20 24.77
N ASN A 257 -1.76 -5.97 24.46
CA ASN A 257 -1.15 -7.00 25.31
C ASN A 257 -2.10 -8.16 25.63
N ASP A 258 -2.99 -8.49 24.70
CA ASP A 258 -3.90 -9.62 24.83
C ASP A 258 -3.23 -10.94 24.37
N GLY A 259 -2.12 -10.85 23.63
CA GLY A 259 -1.37 -11.98 23.10
C GLY A 259 -1.74 -12.43 21.69
N LEU A 260 -2.59 -11.67 20.98
CA LEU A 260 -2.91 -11.79 19.57
C LEU A 260 -2.11 -10.71 18.80
N PRO A 261 -1.10 -11.10 18.01
CA PRO A 261 -0.33 -10.12 17.24
C PRO A 261 -1.14 -9.44 16.13
N ASN A 262 -0.81 -8.18 15.80
CA ASN A 262 -1.48 -7.37 14.76
C ASN A 262 -1.79 -8.14 13.46
N LEU A 263 -0.86 -8.96 12.96
CA LEU A 263 -1.06 -9.71 11.73
C LEU A 263 -2.20 -10.75 11.85
N PHE A 264 -2.36 -11.38 13.03
CA PHE A 264 -3.46 -12.31 13.30
C PHE A 264 -4.77 -11.58 13.60
N GLU A 265 -4.69 -10.32 14.00
CA GLU A 265 -5.87 -9.47 14.16
C GLU A 265 -6.37 -8.97 12.83
N TYR A 266 -5.47 -8.64 11.90
CA TYR A 266 -5.82 -8.34 10.52
C TYR A 266 -6.34 -9.58 9.79
N ILE A 267 -5.70 -10.74 10.01
CA ILE A 267 -5.99 -12.00 9.33
C ILE A 267 -6.50 -12.99 10.37
N ASN A 268 -7.82 -13.12 10.52
CA ASN A 268 -8.41 -14.06 11.46
C ASN A 268 -7.68 -15.44 11.45
N PRO A 269 -7.27 -15.96 12.61
CA PRO A 269 -6.44 -17.16 12.72
C PRO A 269 -7.11 -18.47 12.25
N SER A 270 -8.42 -18.48 11.97
CA SER A 270 -9.13 -19.63 11.35
C SER A 270 -8.79 -19.89 9.90
N TRP A 271 -8.13 -18.96 9.24
CA TRP A 271 -7.88 -19.06 7.82
C TRP A 271 -6.68 -19.94 7.60
N THR A 272 -6.90 -21.08 6.96
CA THR A 272 -5.78 -21.66 6.23
C THR A 272 -5.44 -20.65 5.17
N THR A 273 -4.43 -19.83 5.43
CA THR A 273 -3.84 -18.91 4.47
C THR A 273 -3.23 -19.66 3.31
N ASN A 274 -3.56 -20.93 3.03
CA ASN A 274 -3.00 -21.78 1.98
C ASN A 274 -4.10 -22.29 1.03
N CYS A 275 -4.11 -21.77 -0.20
CA CYS A 275 -4.79 -22.43 -1.33
C CYS A 275 -3.87 -23.51 -1.90
N GLY A 276 -3.82 -24.67 -1.23
CA GLY A 276 -2.98 -25.80 -1.65
C GLY A 276 -1.56 -25.69 -1.08
N SER A 277 -0.55 -25.48 -1.93
CA SER A 277 0.86 -25.35 -1.52
C SER A 277 1.37 -23.91 -1.45
N SER A 278 0.50 -22.94 -1.73
CA SER A 278 0.84 -21.52 -1.76
C SER A 278 -0.12 -20.75 -0.86
N PRO A 279 0.36 -19.69 -0.19
CA PRO A 279 -0.53 -18.90 0.61
C PRO A 279 -1.60 -18.20 -0.25
N CYS A 280 -2.87 -18.29 0.15
CA CYS A 280 -4.00 -17.55 -0.40
C CYS A 280 -4.27 -16.23 0.31
N PHE A 281 -3.64 -15.98 1.44
CA PHE A 281 -3.54 -14.62 1.95
C PHE A 281 -2.68 -13.84 0.97
N ARG A 282 -3.36 -13.04 0.14
CA ARG A 282 -2.77 -12.01 -0.71
C ARG A 282 -3.44 -10.73 -0.24
N PRO A 283 -2.72 -9.83 0.46
CA PRO A 283 -3.28 -8.56 0.89
C PRO A 283 -3.64 -7.63 -0.29
N GLU A 284 -3.33 -8.04 -1.53
CA GLU A 284 -3.66 -7.34 -2.79
C GLU A 284 -5.17 -7.00 -2.93
N PRO A 285 -5.51 -5.71 -3.02
CA PRO A 285 -6.86 -5.25 -3.29
C PRO A 285 -7.39 -5.79 -4.63
N GLY A 286 -8.63 -6.29 -4.63
CA GLY A 286 -9.29 -6.85 -5.82
C GLY A 286 -9.01 -8.34 -6.10
N THR A 287 -8.09 -8.97 -5.38
CA THR A 287 -8.15 -10.43 -5.18
C THR A 287 -8.90 -10.71 -3.88
N PRO A 288 -10.06 -11.39 -3.92
CA PRO A 288 -10.65 -11.82 -2.68
C PRO A 288 -9.66 -12.82 -2.06
N THR A 289 -9.03 -12.44 -0.95
CA THR A 289 -8.95 -13.35 0.19
C THR A 289 -10.36 -13.88 0.31
N GLU A 290 -10.60 -15.12 -0.12
CA GLU A 290 -11.96 -15.64 -0.09
C GLU A 290 -12.39 -15.72 1.38
N THR A 291 -13.04 -14.65 1.87
CA THR A 291 -13.79 -14.54 3.13
C THR A 291 -15.07 -15.36 3.04
N ILE A 292 -14.98 -16.54 2.41
CA ILE A 292 -16.00 -17.55 2.53
C ILE A 292 -15.71 -18.28 3.82
N THR A 293 -16.40 -17.84 4.86
CA THR A 293 -16.68 -18.52 6.13
C THR A 293 -16.39 -20.02 6.04
N PRO A 294 -15.17 -20.47 6.40
CA PRO A 294 -14.88 -21.89 6.33
C PRO A 294 -15.41 -22.59 7.57
N CYS A 295 -15.94 -21.88 8.57
CA CYS A 295 -16.39 -22.47 9.82
C CYS A 295 -17.55 -21.74 10.50
N ASP A 296 -18.77 -22.28 10.34
CA ASP A 296 -19.95 -21.95 11.14
C ASP A 296 -20.27 -23.16 12.03
N PRO A 297 -20.10 -23.05 13.37
CA PRO A 297 -20.35 -24.14 14.31
C PRO A 297 -21.82 -24.61 14.31
N VAL A 298 -22.77 -23.69 14.17
CA VAL A 298 -24.22 -23.96 14.18
C VAL A 298 -24.64 -24.76 12.95
N SER A 299 -24.17 -24.32 11.77
CA SER A 299 -24.50 -25.00 10.51
C SER A 299 -23.63 -26.23 10.24
N GLY A 300 -22.59 -26.45 11.05
CA GLY A 300 -21.57 -27.49 10.84
C GLY A 300 -20.84 -27.34 9.51
N ILE A 301 -20.79 -26.13 8.97
CA ILE A 301 -20.18 -25.84 7.66
C ILE A 301 -18.70 -25.63 7.89
N GLY A 302 -17.86 -26.56 7.41
CA GLY A 302 -16.42 -26.37 7.40
C GLY A 302 -15.55 -27.63 7.26
N PRO A 303 -14.24 -27.48 7.02
CA PRO A 303 -13.29 -28.59 7.01
C PRO A 303 -13.33 -29.32 8.36
N GLY A 304 -13.62 -30.62 8.34
CA GLY A 304 -13.67 -31.41 9.58
C GLY A 304 -14.82 -31.04 10.53
N GLY A 305 -15.82 -30.28 10.06
CA GLY A 305 -16.93 -29.83 10.89
C GLY A 305 -16.49 -28.87 11.99
N CYS A 306 -15.66 -27.87 11.64
CA CYS A 306 -15.25 -26.79 12.55
C CYS A 306 -14.38 -27.16 13.75
N ALA A 307 -14.07 -28.43 13.97
CA ALA A 307 -13.42 -28.90 15.20
C ALA A 307 -11.97 -28.40 15.45
N THR A 308 -11.34 -27.72 14.49
CA THR A 308 -9.93 -27.27 14.61
C THR A 308 -9.71 -25.86 14.11
N LEU A 309 -10.77 -25.12 13.77
CA LEU A 309 -10.69 -23.77 13.21
C LEU A 309 -11.54 -22.84 14.07
N THR A 310 -11.04 -21.62 14.27
CA THR A 310 -11.78 -20.51 14.89
C THR A 310 -13.07 -20.25 14.10
N ALA A 311 -14.16 -19.97 14.80
CA ALA A 311 -15.44 -19.66 14.15
C ALA A 311 -15.37 -18.29 13.45
N GLU A 312 -16.23 -18.11 12.45
CA GLU A 312 -16.58 -16.80 11.89
C GLU A 312 -18.07 -16.84 11.57
N VAL A 313 -18.85 -15.95 12.21
CA VAL A 313 -20.31 -16.04 12.21
C VAL A 313 -21.01 -14.76 11.75
N ASP A 314 -20.32 -13.62 11.74
CA ASP A 314 -20.91 -12.32 11.42
C ASP A 314 -20.37 -11.66 10.12
N GLY A 315 -19.39 -12.30 9.46
CA GLY A 315 -18.74 -11.78 8.25
C GLY A 315 -17.59 -10.80 8.53
N ILE A 316 -17.19 -10.61 9.79
CA ILE A 316 -16.07 -9.79 10.22
C ILE A 316 -14.90 -10.71 10.54
N THR A 317 -13.76 -10.47 9.90
CA THR A 317 -12.57 -11.35 10.00
C THR A 317 -11.37 -10.62 10.58
N SER A 318 -11.58 -9.47 11.20
CA SER A 318 -10.51 -8.72 11.86
C SER A 318 -10.93 -8.23 13.23
N THR A 319 -10.03 -8.37 14.18
CA THR A 319 -10.15 -7.85 15.54
C THR A 319 -9.47 -6.48 15.63
N ASN A 320 -9.60 -5.83 16.78
CA ASN A 320 -9.05 -4.51 17.02
C ASN A 320 -7.68 -4.60 17.73
N PRO A 321 -6.56 -4.25 17.06
CA PRO A 321 -5.20 -4.35 17.62
C PRO A 321 -4.89 -3.43 18.80
N THR A 322 -5.86 -2.62 19.20
CA THR A 322 -5.74 -1.72 20.34
C THR A 322 -6.76 -2.02 21.43
N ALA A 323 -7.54 -3.10 21.29
CA ALA A 323 -8.56 -3.51 22.24
C ALA A 323 -8.58 -5.03 22.40
N ALA A 324 -8.08 -5.47 23.55
CA ALA A 324 -7.91 -6.88 23.92
C ALA A 324 -9.17 -7.76 23.92
N ASP A 325 -10.34 -7.19 23.71
CA ASP A 325 -11.68 -7.82 23.77
C ASP A 325 -12.54 -7.04 22.77
N SER A 326 -12.56 -7.54 21.54
CA SER A 326 -13.08 -6.82 20.37
C SER A 326 -14.61 -6.69 20.38
N ASP A 327 -15.31 -7.73 20.80
CA ASP A 327 -16.78 -7.74 20.88
C ASP A 327 -17.33 -7.34 22.27
N GLY A 328 -16.48 -7.32 23.29
CA GLY A 328 -16.80 -6.85 24.63
C GLY A 328 -17.54 -7.87 25.49
N ASP A 329 -17.44 -9.16 25.19
CA ASP A 329 -18.12 -10.24 25.91
C ASP A 329 -17.39 -10.68 27.20
N GLY A 330 -16.15 -10.21 27.38
CA GLY A 330 -15.30 -10.46 28.54
C GLY A 330 -14.28 -11.59 28.37
N LEU A 331 -14.18 -12.18 27.19
CA LEU A 331 -13.05 -12.97 26.73
C LEU A 331 -12.07 -12.06 26.00
N ASN A 332 -10.82 -12.52 25.85
CA ASN A 332 -9.83 -11.76 25.11
C ASN A 332 -9.56 -12.44 23.77
N ASP A 333 -9.29 -11.64 22.75
CA ASP A 333 -9.30 -12.10 21.36
C ASP A 333 -8.34 -13.29 21.16
N SER A 334 -7.15 -13.24 21.75
CA SER A 334 -6.17 -14.34 21.66
C SER A 334 -6.65 -15.67 22.27
N TYR A 335 -7.45 -15.60 23.33
CA TYR A 335 -7.97 -16.79 24.02
C TYR A 335 -9.08 -17.43 23.22
N GLU A 336 -9.96 -16.62 22.67
CA GLU A 336 -11.00 -17.03 21.74
C GLU A 336 -10.39 -17.63 20.49
N ALA A 337 -9.52 -16.87 19.83
CA ALA A 337 -8.85 -17.25 18.60
C ALA A 337 -8.09 -18.59 18.69
N PHE A 338 -7.32 -18.81 19.76
CA PHE A 338 -6.39 -19.95 19.83
C PHE A 338 -6.80 -21.08 20.78
N THR A 339 -7.72 -20.83 21.72
CA THR A 339 -8.09 -21.82 22.74
C THR A 339 -9.53 -22.27 22.61
N LEU A 340 -10.49 -21.35 22.63
CA LEU A 340 -11.91 -21.68 22.54
C LEU A 340 -12.34 -21.95 21.09
N LEU A 341 -11.63 -21.33 20.15
CA LEU A 341 -11.94 -21.32 18.73
C LEU A 341 -13.33 -20.69 18.46
N THR A 342 -13.78 -19.76 19.31
CA THR A 342 -14.95 -18.88 19.12
C THR A 342 -14.62 -17.72 18.19
N ASP A 343 -15.62 -16.97 17.73
CA ASP A 343 -15.42 -15.79 16.89
C ASP A 343 -15.17 -14.54 17.76
N PRO A 344 -13.93 -14.00 17.82
CA PRO A 344 -13.61 -12.88 18.71
C PRO A 344 -14.31 -11.55 18.37
N THR A 345 -15.06 -11.52 17.27
CA THR A 345 -15.80 -10.34 16.81
C THR A 345 -17.30 -10.46 17.06
N ALA A 346 -17.76 -11.62 17.52
CA ALA A 346 -19.16 -11.92 17.74
C ALA A 346 -19.37 -12.52 19.13
N SER A 347 -20.00 -11.73 20.00
CA SER A 347 -20.19 -12.08 21.42
C SER A 347 -20.95 -13.38 21.70
N ASP A 348 -21.58 -13.99 20.68
CA ASP A 348 -22.43 -15.18 20.75
C ASP A 348 -22.13 -16.00 19.49
N THR A 349 -21.18 -16.93 19.61
CA THR A 349 -20.62 -17.68 18.47
C THR A 349 -21.59 -18.72 17.92
N ASP A 350 -22.42 -19.35 18.75
CA ASP A 350 -23.36 -20.37 18.29
C ASP A 350 -24.82 -19.87 18.17
N GLY A 351 -25.05 -18.59 18.44
CA GLY A 351 -26.27 -17.86 18.12
C GLY A 351 -27.47 -18.29 18.96
N ASP A 352 -27.23 -18.80 20.16
CA ASP A 352 -28.25 -19.35 21.05
C ASP A 352 -28.81 -18.31 22.04
N GLY A 353 -28.14 -17.17 22.16
CA GLY A 353 -28.52 -16.04 23.01
C GLY A 353 -27.74 -15.92 24.32
N LEU A 354 -26.81 -16.83 24.62
CA LEU A 354 -25.74 -16.65 25.61
C LEU A 354 -24.51 -16.06 24.95
N SER A 355 -23.71 -15.33 25.74
CA SER A 355 -22.43 -14.85 25.23
C SER A 355 -21.32 -15.85 25.54
N ASP A 356 -20.32 -15.97 24.68
CA ASP A 356 -19.24 -16.94 24.84
C ASP A 356 -18.55 -16.77 26.21
N GLY A 357 -18.37 -15.51 26.63
CA GLY A 357 -17.85 -15.13 27.93
C GLY A 357 -18.74 -15.53 29.10
N VAL A 358 -20.07 -15.58 28.95
CA VAL A 358 -20.96 -16.13 29.98
C VAL A 358 -20.79 -17.63 30.06
N GLU A 359 -20.82 -18.32 28.93
CA GLU A 359 -20.75 -19.77 28.84
C GLU A 359 -19.46 -20.34 29.44
N VAL A 360 -18.32 -19.77 29.05
CA VAL A 360 -16.99 -20.19 29.52
C VAL A 360 -16.80 -19.93 31.01
N ASN A 361 -17.37 -18.85 31.54
CA ASN A 361 -17.23 -18.47 32.95
C ASN A 361 -18.34 -19.02 33.85
N ALA A 362 -19.40 -19.60 33.28
CA ALA A 362 -20.50 -20.20 34.01
C ALA A 362 -20.08 -21.45 34.78
N ALA A 363 -20.89 -21.80 35.77
CA ALA A 363 -20.62 -22.90 36.69
C ALA A 363 -21.90 -23.66 37.04
N TYR A 364 -22.52 -24.24 36.01
CA TYR A 364 -23.80 -24.92 36.08
C TYR A 364 -23.74 -26.25 36.86
N GLY A 365 -24.75 -26.46 37.70
CA GLY A 365 -24.94 -27.48 38.74
C GLY A 365 -23.72 -28.08 39.45
N ASN A 366 -23.75 -29.40 39.70
CA ASN A 366 -22.82 -30.07 40.63
C ASN A 366 -22.44 -31.50 40.20
N PRO A 367 -21.19 -31.78 39.80
CA PRO A 367 -20.05 -30.86 39.82
C PRO A 367 -20.22 -29.70 38.82
N PRO A 368 -19.69 -28.49 39.13
CA PRO A 368 -19.82 -27.34 38.24
C PRO A 368 -19.25 -27.59 36.85
N GLN A 369 -19.98 -27.21 35.81
CA GLN A 369 -19.63 -27.32 34.39
C GLN A 369 -20.00 -26.04 33.64
N ALA A 370 -19.21 -25.68 32.62
CA ALA A 370 -19.51 -24.62 31.66
C ALA A 370 -20.26 -25.23 30.47
N SER A 371 -21.10 -24.45 29.79
CA SER A 371 -21.59 -24.78 28.44
C SER A 371 -20.47 -24.59 27.42
N ASP A 372 -20.68 -25.10 26.21
CA ASP A 372 -19.73 -25.01 25.10
C ASP A 372 -20.18 -23.88 24.15
N PRO A 373 -19.44 -22.76 24.03
CA PRO A 373 -19.83 -21.58 23.23
C PRO A 373 -19.80 -21.81 21.71
N ARG A 374 -19.81 -23.07 21.30
CA ARG A 374 -19.77 -23.52 19.91
C ARG A 374 -20.86 -24.55 19.63
N ASP A 375 -21.69 -24.83 20.62
CA ASP A 375 -22.75 -25.82 20.56
C ASP A 375 -23.96 -25.24 21.28
N ASN A 376 -24.88 -24.69 20.47
CA ASN A 376 -26.10 -24.03 20.93
C ASN A 376 -27.01 -24.91 21.82
N ASN A 377 -26.65 -26.18 22.02
CA ASN A 377 -27.32 -27.15 22.86
C ASN A 377 -26.29 -28.16 23.42
N THR A 378 -25.55 -27.73 24.45
CA THR A 378 -24.39 -28.45 25.01
C THR A 378 -24.71 -29.88 25.45
N ASP A 379 -25.91 -30.12 26.01
CA ASP A 379 -26.30 -31.43 26.52
C ASP A 379 -27.16 -32.27 25.54
N GLY A 380 -27.59 -31.63 24.46
CA GLY A 380 -28.38 -32.19 23.37
C GLY A 380 -29.83 -32.50 23.72
N ASP A 381 -30.48 -31.76 24.62
CA ASP A 381 -31.88 -31.97 25.01
C ASP A 381 -32.91 -31.32 24.07
N ALA A 382 -34.02 -30.80 24.59
CA ALA A 382 -35.07 -30.13 23.80
C ALA A 382 -34.98 -28.59 23.82
N PHE A 383 -34.10 -28.02 24.64
CA PHE A 383 -33.89 -26.58 24.81
C PHE A 383 -32.45 -26.24 24.42
N ASP A 384 -32.25 -25.03 23.90
CA ASP A 384 -30.94 -24.48 23.56
C ASP A 384 -30.38 -23.78 24.82
N ASP A 385 -29.06 -23.67 24.99
CA ASP A 385 -28.46 -23.27 26.28
C ASP A 385 -28.96 -21.87 26.74
N GLY A 386 -29.14 -20.93 25.81
CA GLY A 386 -29.73 -19.61 26.07
C GLY A 386 -31.23 -19.59 26.35
N ASP A 387 -31.99 -20.61 25.97
CA ASP A 387 -33.36 -20.79 26.46
C ASP A 387 -33.36 -21.29 27.92
N GLU A 388 -32.32 -22.02 28.32
CA GLU A 388 -32.15 -22.59 29.65
C GLU A 388 -31.63 -21.58 30.68
N ASP A 389 -30.66 -20.72 30.32
CA ASP A 389 -30.27 -19.51 31.07
C ASP A 389 -30.84 -18.24 30.40
N ALA A 390 -32.16 -18.11 30.43
CA ALA A 390 -32.91 -17.05 29.75
C ALA A 390 -32.52 -15.61 30.17
N ASN A 391 -31.80 -15.45 31.28
CA ASN A 391 -31.35 -14.16 31.76
C ASN A 391 -29.85 -13.89 31.51
N GLY A 392 -29.12 -14.91 31.02
CA GLY A 392 -27.73 -14.83 30.54
C GLY A 392 -26.75 -14.41 31.63
N ASN A 393 -26.93 -14.93 32.85
CA ASN A 393 -26.08 -14.56 33.99
C ASN A 393 -25.11 -15.67 34.43
N GLY A 394 -25.12 -16.82 33.76
CA GLY A 394 -24.28 -17.98 34.06
C GLY A 394 -24.67 -18.73 35.33
N ILE A 395 -25.91 -18.56 35.80
CA ILE A 395 -26.43 -19.16 37.05
C ILE A 395 -27.86 -19.65 36.82
N VAL A 396 -28.11 -20.93 37.12
CA VAL A 396 -29.48 -21.48 37.10
C VAL A 396 -30.36 -20.80 38.17
N ASP A 397 -31.24 -19.90 37.76
CA ASP A 397 -32.22 -19.23 38.63
C ASP A 397 -33.57 -19.99 38.69
N ALA A 398 -34.47 -19.49 39.53
CA ALA A 398 -35.78 -20.09 39.72
C ALA A 398 -36.66 -19.94 38.46
N GLY A 399 -36.77 -21.02 37.68
CA GLY A 399 -37.55 -21.06 36.43
C GLY A 399 -36.71 -21.32 35.18
N GLU A 400 -35.40 -21.48 35.36
CA GLU A 400 -34.39 -21.87 34.38
C GLU A 400 -34.03 -23.35 34.54
N THR A 401 -33.41 -23.91 33.51
CA THR A 401 -32.87 -25.29 33.47
C THR A 401 -31.33 -25.23 33.31
N ASP A 402 -30.65 -26.36 33.30
CA ASP A 402 -29.18 -26.41 33.33
C ASP A 402 -28.63 -26.77 31.94
N PRO A 403 -27.97 -25.82 31.24
CA PRO A 403 -27.37 -26.03 29.91
C PRO A 403 -26.50 -27.28 29.73
N THR A 404 -25.96 -27.82 30.83
CA THR A 404 -24.91 -28.84 30.78
C THR A 404 -25.43 -30.25 31.09
N ARG A 405 -26.73 -30.42 31.37
CA ARG A 405 -27.28 -31.70 31.84
C ARG A 405 -28.68 -31.97 31.33
N ARG A 406 -28.72 -32.88 30.35
CA ARG A 406 -29.94 -33.39 29.70
C ARG A 406 -31.11 -33.57 30.66
N GLU A 407 -32.12 -32.73 30.51
CA GLU A 407 -33.28 -32.71 31.38
C GLU A 407 -34.49 -33.37 30.69
N ASP A 408 -34.97 -34.49 31.28
CA ASP A 408 -36.22 -35.15 30.89
C ASP A 408 -37.30 -35.07 31.99
N ALA A 409 -37.99 -33.93 32.08
CA ALA A 409 -39.19 -33.64 32.90
C ALA A 409 -39.25 -34.32 34.29
N GLY A 410 -38.79 -33.70 35.37
CA GLY A 410 -38.69 -34.33 36.71
C GLY A 410 -37.90 -33.54 37.77
N ASP A 411 -37.57 -34.17 38.90
CA ASP A 411 -36.44 -33.82 39.80
C ASP A 411 -35.98 -35.19 40.32
N PHE A 412 -35.50 -36.01 39.37
CA PHE A 412 -35.43 -37.46 39.58
C PHE A 412 -34.36 -37.83 40.62
N ASP A 413 -33.32 -37.03 40.74
CA ASP A 413 -32.22 -37.21 41.68
C ASP A 413 -32.30 -36.32 42.93
N ASN A 414 -33.31 -35.44 43.03
CA ASN A 414 -33.59 -34.57 44.20
C ASN A 414 -32.46 -33.58 44.50
N ASP A 415 -31.84 -33.01 43.47
CA ASP A 415 -30.86 -31.95 43.63
C ASP A 415 -31.50 -30.55 43.74
N GLY A 416 -32.79 -30.45 43.40
CA GLY A 416 -33.60 -29.24 43.52
C GLY A 416 -33.74 -28.42 42.24
N ILE A 417 -33.21 -28.91 41.12
CA ILE A 417 -33.44 -28.40 39.76
C ILE A 417 -34.58 -29.25 39.13
N GLN A 418 -35.38 -28.65 38.24
CA GLN A 418 -36.37 -29.43 37.48
C GLN A 418 -35.65 -30.04 36.30
N ASN A 419 -35.69 -31.38 36.15
CA ASN A 419 -35.60 -31.97 34.83
C ASN A 419 -36.72 -31.48 33.92
#